data_AF-A0A951X6F9-F1
#
_entry.id   AF-A0A951X6F9-F1
#
_cell.length_a   1.000
_cell.length_b   1.000
_cell.length_c   1.000
_cell.angle_alpha   90.00
_cell.angle_beta   90.00
_cell.angle_gamma   90.00
#
_symmetry.space_group_name_H-M   'P 1'
#
loop_
_entity.id
_entity.type
_entity.pdbx_description
1 polymer ?
#
loop_
_entity_poly.entity_id
_entity_poly.type
_entity_poly.pdbx_seq_one_letter_code
_entity_poly.pdbx_strand_id
1 'polypeptide(L)'
;NAILMGYVGDQYQPAPVLHGLALPAAEAEPLLEEVLRNVELMLRHGMIHGDLSAYNILYWEGQVTLIDFPQVTLSESNHNAFRIFQRDVRRVCEYFAGLGVMRDSTRIVQDLWDRYVRLAPGRTVQDEP
;
A
#
# COMPACT_ATOMS: atom_id res chain seq x y z
N ASN A 1 10.19 -0.66 24.85
CA ASN A 1 9.92 -1.48 23.65
C ASN A 1 10.79 -0.97 22.52
N ALA A 2 11.70 -1.81 21.99
CA ALA A 2 12.52 -1.50 20.83
C ALA A 2 12.34 -2.62 19.80
N ILE A 3 12.26 -2.25 18.52
CA ILE A 3 12.14 -3.18 17.39
C ILE A 3 13.31 -2.88 16.46
N LEU A 4 14.02 -3.93 16.03
CA LEU A 4 15.08 -3.83 15.01
C LEU A 4 14.48 -4.22 13.66
N MET A 5 14.76 -3.42 12.64
CA MET A 5 14.25 -3.59 11.27
C MET A 5 15.35 -3.28 10.25
N GLY A 6 15.12 -3.67 9.00
CA GLY A 6 15.99 -3.29 7.89
C GLY A 6 16.03 -1.77 7.72
N TYR A 7 17.19 -1.25 7.34
CA TYR A 7 17.39 0.16 7.00
C TYR A 7 17.20 0.35 5.50
N VAL A 8 16.44 1.38 5.11
CA VAL A 8 16.22 1.76 3.71
C VAL A 8 16.89 3.11 3.47
N GLY A 9 17.87 3.14 2.57
CA GLY A 9 18.76 4.27 2.33
C GLY A 9 20.20 3.79 2.13
N ASP A 10 21.15 4.71 2.25
CA ASP A 10 22.58 4.42 2.19
C ASP A 10 23.32 4.89 3.45
N GLN A 11 24.65 4.80 3.43
CA GLN A 11 25.49 5.24 4.54
C GLN A 11 25.45 6.76 4.82
N TYR A 12 24.90 7.56 3.91
CA TYR A 12 24.86 9.01 3.98
C TYR A 12 23.49 9.54 4.38
N GLN A 13 22.41 8.88 3.95
CA GLN A 13 21.05 9.37 4.19
C GLN A 13 19.99 8.25 4.19
N PRO A 14 18.91 8.40 4.99
CA PRO A 14 17.75 7.54 4.89
C PRO A 14 16.98 7.82 3.60
N ALA A 15 16.24 6.82 3.13
CA ALA A 15 15.32 7.02 2.03
C ALA A 15 14.25 8.07 2.39
N PRO A 16 13.98 9.05 1.52
CA PRO A 16 12.92 10.02 1.74
C PRO A 16 11.54 9.37 1.61
N VAL A 17 10.55 9.95 2.28
CA VAL A 17 9.14 9.64 2.01
C VAL A 17 8.72 10.21 0.66
N LEU A 18 7.72 9.61 0.01
CA LEU A 18 7.15 10.12 -1.24
C LEU A 18 6.56 11.53 -1.08
N HIS A 19 6.03 11.85 0.10
CA HIS A 19 5.49 13.18 0.35
C HIS A 19 6.54 14.28 0.14
N GLY A 20 6.24 15.23 -0.74
CA GLY A 20 7.13 16.36 -1.04
C GLY A 20 8.30 16.03 -1.95
N LEU A 21 8.44 14.77 -2.39
CA LEU A 21 9.47 14.37 -3.34
C LEU A 21 9.08 14.78 -4.76
N ALA A 22 10.01 15.41 -5.48
CA ALA A 22 9.87 15.67 -6.91
C ALA A 22 10.28 14.41 -7.70
N LEU A 23 9.28 13.64 -8.13
CA LEU A 23 9.50 12.45 -8.94
C LEU A 23 9.57 12.78 -10.44
N PRO A 24 10.43 12.10 -11.22
CA PRO A 24 10.34 12.14 -12.66
C PRO A 24 8.97 11.64 -13.14
N ALA A 25 8.37 12.32 -14.12
CA ALA A 25 7.05 11.94 -14.65
C ALA A 25 7.00 10.50 -15.17
N ALA A 26 8.12 10.00 -15.72
CA ALA A 26 8.24 8.63 -16.21
C ALA A 26 8.20 7.57 -15.09
N GLU A 27 8.47 7.94 -13.84
CA GLU A 27 8.47 7.02 -12.69
C GLU A 27 7.10 6.96 -12.01
N ALA A 28 6.25 7.98 -12.15
CA ALA A 28 5.00 8.07 -11.39
C ALA A 28 4.07 6.87 -11.63
N GLU A 29 3.94 6.40 -12.87
CA GLU A 29 3.06 5.27 -13.19
C GLU A 29 3.63 3.92 -12.70
N PRO A 30 4.90 3.55 -12.98
CA PRO A 30 5.51 2.36 -12.40
C PRO A 30 5.48 2.33 -10.87
N LEU A 31 5.72 3.47 -10.21
CA LEU A 31 5.67 3.56 -8.75
C LEU A 31 4.25 3.36 -8.21
N LEU A 32 3.23 3.93 -8.85
CA LEU A 32 1.84 3.68 -8.48
C LEU A 32 1.48 2.20 -8.59
N GLU A 33 1.89 1.55 -9.68
CA GLU A 33 1.65 0.12 -9.89
C GLU A 33 2.29 -0.72 -8.79
N GLU A 34 3.53 -0.39 -8.41
CA GLU A 34 4.23 -1.08 -7.32
C GLU A 34 3.57 -0.85 -5.95
N VAL A 35 3.10 0.36 -5.65
CA VAL A 35 2.34 0.62 -4.43
C VAL A 35 1.03 -0.19 -4.41
N LEU A 36 0.28 -0.22 -5.51
CA LEU A 36 -0.97 -0.98 -5.61
C LEU A 36 -0.73 -2.49 -5.52
N ARG A 37 0.38 -2.99 -6.07
CA ARG A 37 0.81 -4.39 -5.92
C ARG A 37 1.07 -4.76 -4.46
N ASN A 38 1.73 -3.87 -3.70
CA ASN A 38 1.95 -4.08 -2.26
C ASN A 38 0.62 -4.04 -1.48
N VAL A 39 -0.30 -3.14 -1.84
CA VAL A 39 -1.66 -3.10 -1.27
C VAL A 39 -2.43 -4.40 -1.54
N GLU A 40 -2.36 -4.93 -2.77
CA GLU A 40 -2.96 -6.21 -3.13
C GLU A 40 -2.36 -7.38 -2.34
N LEU A 41 -1.03 -7.42 -2.19
CA LEU A 41 -0.34 -8.42 -1.38
C LEU A 41 -0.80 -8.40 0.08
N MET A 42 -0.85 -7.22 0.70
CA MET A 42 -1.35 -7.09 2.07
C MET A 42 -2.77 -7.64 2.17
N LEU A 43 -3.66 -7.24 1.25
CA LEU A 43 -5.05 -7.69 1.26
C LEU A 43 -5.19 -9.20 1.05
N ARG A 44 -4.38 -9.80 0.17
CA ARG A 44 -4.30 -11.26 -0.03
C ARG A 44 -3.93 -12.00 1.25
N HIS A 45 -3.11 -11.39 2.12
CA HIS A 45 -2.78 -11.92 3.44
C HIS A 45 -3.76 -11.48 4.53
N GLY A 46 -4.93 -10.96 4.14
CA GLY A 46 -5.98 -10.53 5.06
C GLY A 46 -5.67 -9.22 5.79
N MET A 47 -4.62 -8.49 5.40
CA MET A 47 -4.15 -7.26 6.05
C MET A 47 -4.49 -6.01 5.24
N ILE A 48 -4.77 -4.93 5.94
CA ILE A 48 -4.96 -3.59 5.40
C ILE A 48 -4.02 -2.68 6.18
N HIS A 49 -3.28 -1.81 5.50
CA HIS A 49 -2.30 -0.94 6.16
C HIS A 49 -2.90 -0.08 7.27
N GLY A 50 -4.10 0.47 7.04
CA GLY A 50 -4.85 1.18 8.06
C GLY A 50 -4.47 2.64 8.24
N ASP A 51 -3.47 3.15 7.51
CA ASP A 51 -3.18 4.58 7.36
C ASP A 51 -2.32 4.92 6.13
N LEU A 52 -2.39 4.12 5.05
CA LEU A 52 -1.50 4.30 3.89
C LEU A 52 -1.66 5.68 3.23
N SER A 53 -0.52 6.32 2.94
CA SER A 53 -0.40 7.60 2.25
C SER A 53 1.05 7.84 1.75
N ALA A 54 1.31 8.94 1.06
CA ALA A 54 2.68 9.28 0.64
C ALA A 54 3.65 9.53 1.82
N TYR A 55 3.15 9.69 3.05
CA TYR A 55 3.99 9.89 4.24
C TYR A 55 4.57 8.59 4.81
N ASN A 56 4.00 7.43 4.48
CA ASN A 56 4.47 6.12 4.94
C ASN A 56 4.90 5.21 3.79
N ILE A 57 5.28 5.82 2.67
CA ILE A 57 5.93 5.16 1.54
C ILE A 57 7.28 5.82 1.36
N LEU A 58 8.36 5.07 1.58
CA LEU A 58 9.72 5.47 1.26
C LEU A 58 9.99 5.28 -0.23
N TYR A 59 10.84 6.14 -0.78
CA TYR A 59 11.37 6.01 -2.14
C TYR A 59 12.89 5.93 -2.09
N TRP A 60 13.45 4.95 -2.79
CA TRP A 60 14.90 4.82 -2.96
C TRP A 60 15.21 4.22 -4.32
N GLU A 61 16.00 4.92 -5.13
CA GLU A 61 16.51 4.42 -6.42
C GLU A 61 15.42 3.79 -7.32
N GLY A 62 14.29 4.48 -7.49
CA GLY A 62 13.18 3.99 -8.33
C GLY A 62 12.33 2.89 -7.70
N GLN A 63 12.52 2.57 -6.41
CA GLN A 63 11.75 1.56 -5.68
C GLN A 63 10.99 2.20 -4.51
N VAL A 64 9.84 1.60 -4.16
CA VAL A 64 9.03 2.02 -3.00
C VAL A 64 9.10 1.00 -1.87
N THR A 65 9.00 1.48 -0.63
CA THR A 65 8.88 0.62 0.56
C THR A 65 7.80 1.17 1.48
N LEU A 66 6.78 0.37 1.78
CA LEU A 66 5.74 0.71 2.75
C LEU A 66 6.29 0.52 4.16
N ILE A 67 6.03 1.49 5.04
CA ILE A 67 6.48 1.50 6.44
C ILE A 67 5.32 1.86 7.37
N ASP A 68 5.59 1.86 8.68
CA ASP A 68 4.63 2.31 9.70
C ASP A 68 3.35 1.44 9.77
N PHE A 69 3.52 0.20 10.24
CA PHE A 69 2.46 -0.80 10.37
C PHE A 69 1.70 -0.89 11.72
N PRO A 70 1.79 0.04 12.71
CA PRO A 70 1.06 -0.14 13.97
C PRO A 70 -0.47 -0.04 13.81
N GLN A 71 -0.98 0.50 12.69
CA GLN A 71 -2.41 0.63 12.40
C GLN A 71 -2.97 -0.50 11.50
N VAL A 72 -2.21 -1.56 11.26
CA VAL A 72 -2.66 -2.67 10.41
C VAL A 72 -3.97 -3.26 10.93
N THR A 73 -4.93 -3.36 10.01
CA THR A 73 -6.28 -3.86 10.27
C THR A 73 -6.49 -5.17 9.51
N LEU A 74 -7.15 -6.14 10.15
CA LEU A 74 -7.56 -7.38 9.49
C LEU A 74 -8.84 -7.17 8.69
N SER A 75 -8.85 -7.68 7.46
CA SER A 75 -9.95 -7.52 6.50
C SER A 75 -11.24 -8.23 6.90
N GLU A 76 -11.15 -9.37 7.58
CA GLU A 76 -12.29 -10.21 7.94
C GLU A 76 -12.92 -9.88 9.30
N SER A 77 -12.13 -9.37 10.26
CA SER A 77 -12.56 -9.23 11.67
C SER A 77 -12.91 -7.80 12.08
N ASN A 78 -12.69 -6.80 11.21
CA ASN A 78 -13.03 -5.42 11.48
C ASN A 78 -14.20 -4.95 10.61
N HIS A 79 -15.32 -4.59 11.22
CA HIS A 79 -16.53 -4.04 10.57
C HIS A 79 -16.24 -2.81 9.70
N ASN A 80 -15.14 -2.10 9.97
CA ASN A 80 -14.72 -0.90 9.25
C ASN A 80 -13.65 -1.18 8.18
N ALA A 81 -13.20 -2.43 8.02
CA ALA A 81 -12.10 -2.82 7.15
C ALA A 81 -12.28 -2.30 5.72
N PHE A 82 -13.44 -2.51 5.11
CA PHE A 82 -13.71 -2.05 3.75
C PHE A 82 -13.52 -0.54 3.60
N ARG A 83 -14.04 0.26 4.53
CA ARG A 83 -13.91 1.72 4.51
C ARG A 83 -12.47 2.18 4.75
N ILE A 84 -11.73 1.48 5.60
CA ILE A 84 -10.30 1.75 5.84
C ILE A 84 -9.51 1.47 4.56
N PHE A 85 -9.72 0.32 3.94
CA PHE A 85 -9.10 -0.06 2.67
C PHE A 85 -9.42 0.94 1.54
N GLN A 86 -10.69 1.34 1.41
CA GLN A 86 -11.10 2.38 0.46
C GLN A 86 -10.32 3.68 0.64
N ARG A 87 -10.15 4.13 1.89
CA ARG A 87 -9.42 5.37 2.19
C ARG A 87 -7.94 5.25 1.82
N ASP A 88 -7.32 4.12 2.14
CA ASP A 88 -5.91 3.86 1.86
C ASP A 88 -5.63 3.88 0.34
N VAL A 89 -6.41 3.13 -0.45
CA VAL A 89 -6.29 3.12 -1.92
C VAL A 89 -6.57 4.49 -2.53
N ARG A 90 -7.60 5.20 -2.03
CA ARG A 90 -7.95 6.53 -2.50
C ARG A 90 -6.81 7.52 -2.29
N ARG A 91 -6.20 7.57 -1.10
CA ARG A 91 -5.09 8.48 -0.78
C ARG A 91 -3.88 8.26 -1.68
N VAL A 92 -3.57 7.00 -1.97
CA VAL A 92 -2.52 6.64 -2.94
C VAL A 92 -2.86 7.19 -4.32
N CYS A 93 -4.07 6.89 -4.83
CA CYS A 93 -4.48 7.37 -6.15
C CYS A 93 -4.52 8.90 -6.24
N GLU A 94 -4.96 9.60 -5.19
CA GLU A 94 -4.98 11.07 -5.12
C GLU A 94 -3.57 11.66 -5.18
N TYR A 95 -2.60 11.06 -4.48
CA TYR A 95 -1.20 11.49 -4.56
C TYR A 95 -0.64 11.37 -5.97
N PHE A 96 -0.80 10.21 -6.62
CA PHE A 96 -0.30 9.98 -7.97
C PHE A 96 -1.08 10.75 -9.06
N ALA A 97 -2.36 11.06 -8.83
CA ALA A 97 -3.11 11.98 -9.67
C ALA A 97 -2.47 13.38 -9.69
N GLY A 98 -1.94 13.84 -8.54
CA GLY A 98 -1.15 15.07 -8.46
C GLY A 98 0.14 15.05 -9.28
N LEU A 99 0.62 13.86 -9.64
CA LEU A 99 1.79 13.64 -10.51
C LEU A 99 1.39 13.37 -11.97
N GLY A 100 0.10 13.45 -12.31
CA GLY A 100 -0.42 13.24 -13.66
C GLY A 100 -0.87 11.81 -13.97
N VAL A 101 -0.84 10.89 -13.01
CA VAL A 101 -1.25 9.48 -13.20
C VAL A 101 -2.64 9.26 -12.60
N MET A 102 -3.65 9.22 -13.46
CA MET A 102 -5.05 9.03 -13.05
C MET A 102 -5.40 7.54 -12.99
N ARG A 103 -5.99 7.11 -11.87
CA ARG A 103 -6.57 5.77 -11.70
C ARG A 103 -7.93 5.86 -10.99
N ASP A 104 -8.85 4.98 -11.38
CA ASP A 104 -10.15 4.86 -10.72
C ASP A 104 -10.00 4.04 -9.43
N SER A 105 -9.82 4.75 -8.31
CA SER A 105 -9.71 4.14 -6.99
C SER A 105 -10.95 3.35 -6.58
N THR A 106 -12.14 3.73 -7.04
CA THR A 106 -13.39 3.02 -6.70
C THR A 106 -13.40 1.65 -7.34
N ARG A 107 -13.05 1.59 -8.62
CA ARG A 107 -12.92 0.32 -9.35
C ARG A 107 -11.84 -0.57 -8.75
N ILE A 108 -10.64 -0.02 -8.48
CA ILE A 108 -9.54 -0.78 -7.87
C ILE A 108 -9.97 -1.42 -6.54
N VAL A 109 -10.63 -0.64 -5.67
CA VAL A 109 -11.10 -1.14 -4.39
C VAL A 109 -12.11 -2.28 -4.58
N GLN A 110 -13.10 -2.09 -5.45
CA GLN A 110 -14.11 -3.12 -5.72
C GLN A 110 -13.48 -4.41 -6.24
N ASP A 111 -12.63 -4.30 -7.26
CA ASP A 111 -11.97 -5.44 -7.91
C ASP A 111 -11.12 -6.24 -6.91
N LEU A 112 -10.32 -5.56 -6.08
CA LEU A 112 -9.46 -6.23 -5.08
C LEU A 112 -10.28 -6.81 -3.92
N TRP A 113 -11.27 -6.07 -3.42
CA TRP A 113 -12.08 -6.52 -2.29
C TRP A 113 -12.93 -7.75 -2.65
N ASP A 114 -13.55 -7.73 -3.83
CA ASP A 114 -14.35 -8.86 -4.29
C ASP A 114 -13.45 -10.10 -4.50
N ARG A 115 -12.26 -9.93 -5.08
CA ARG A 115 -11.30 -11.02 -5.34
C ARG A 115 -10.78 -11.68 -4.06
N TYR A 116 -10.42 -10.91 -3.04
CA TYR A 116 -9.68 -11.43 -1.89
C TYR A 116 -10.48 -11.56 -0.60
N VAL A 117 -11.59 -10.82 -0.45
CA VAL A 117 -12.36 -10.82 0.80
C VAL A 117 -13.74 -11.42 0.62
N ARG A 118 -14.48 -11.08 -0.45
CA ARG A 118 -15.83 -11.64 -0.65
C ARG A 118 -15.83 -13.04 -1.25
N LEU A 119 -14.91 -13.33 -2.17
CA LEU A 119 -14.82 -14.62 -2.87
C LEU A 119 -13.92 -15.63 -2.17
N ALA A 120 -13.42 -15.34 -0.96
CA ALA A 120 -12.56 -16.24 -0.19
C ALA A 120 -13.29 -16.86 1.03
N PRO A 121 -14.31 -17.72 0.86
CA PRO A 121 -14.73 -18.57 1.96
C PRO A 121 -13.67 -19.67 2.16
N GLY A 122 -12.90 -19.59 3.26
CA GLY A 122 -12.18 -20.76 3.79
C GLY A 122 -10.69 -20.91 3.52
N ARG A 123 -9.90 -19.83 3.32
CA ARG A 123 -8.43 -19.96 3.33
C ARG A 123 -7.94 -20.25 4.74
N THR A 124 -7.64 -21.53 5.02
CA THR A 124 -6.75 -21.90 6.13
C THR A 124 -5.30 -21.60 5.72
N VAL A 125 -4.47 -21.24 6.69
CA VAL A 125 -3.07 -20.75 6.58
C VAL A 125 -2.10 -21.78 5.95
N GLN A 126 -2.58 -22.87 5.35
CA GLN A 126 -1.76 -24.02 4.92
C GLN A 126 -1.60 -24.21 3.40
N ASP A 127 -2.20 -23.37 2.56
CA ASP A 127 -2.07 -23.52 1.11
C ASP A 127 -1.18 -22.43 0.49
N GLU A 128 0.14 -22.65 0.52
CA GLU A 128 1.05 -22.18 -0.53
C GLU A 128 1.95 -23.34 -1.01
N PRO A 129 2.25 -23.45 -2.31
CA PRO A 129 3.22 -24.40 -2.86
C PRO A 129 4.68 -24.00 -2.59
#